data_AF-A0A923UJQ4-F1
#
_entry.id   AF-A0A923UJQ4-F1
#
_cell.length_a   1.000
_cell.length_b   1.000
_cell.length_c   1.000
_cell.angle_alpha   90.00
_cell.angle_beta   90.00
_cell.angle_gamma   90.00
#
_symmetry.space_group_name_H-M   'P 1'
#
loop_
_entity.id
_entity.type
_entity.pdbx_description
1 polymer ?
#
loop_
_entity_poly.entity_id
_entity_poly.type
_entity_poly.pdbx_seq_one_letter_code
_entity_poly.pdbx_strand_id
1 'polypeptide(L)'
;MEESKKIKSLWLAILGLIILNISVLGWVGFGNKLGHQPNEPPPPDEIPKRLGFDESQVLAFENIKNIHFQRVKPIRDHIKIMKSKLWEDVKNDAPNDSTMKAQVSVLGNEIQINEYETFKHLQDIRKICNPSQKKVFDNEIVPLFNKREPQHPQREENREDRKR
;
A
#
# COMPACT_ATOMS: atom_id res chain seq x y z
N MET A 1 14.85 26.51 57.33
CA MET A 1 15.35 25.21 56.79
C MET A 1 14.24 24.35 56.19
N GLU A 2 12.98 24.52 56.56
CA GLU A 2 11.85 23.69 56.06
C GLU A 2 11.36 24.12 54.66
N GLU A 3 11.31 25.44 54.40
CA GLU A 3 10.91 26.05 53.12
C GLU A 3 11.77 25.57 51.93
N SER A 4 13.09 25.50 52.10
CA SER A 4 14.00 25.07 51.03
C SER A 4 13.89 23.59 50.69
N LYS A 5 13.46 22.74 51.64
CA LYS A 5 13.18 21.32 51.40
C LYS A 5 11.90 21.13 50.59
N LYS A 6 10.86 21.93 50.85
CA LYS A 6 9.60 21.93 50.10
C LYS A 6 9.82 22.36 48.64
N ILE A 7 10.58 23.45 48.42
CA ILE A 7 10.95 23.91 47.08
C ILE A 7 11.76 22.85 46.32
N LYS A 8 12.75 22.22 46.97
CA LYS A 8 13.54 21.14 46.35
C LYS A 8 12.71 19.90 46.01
N SER A 9 11.74 19.54 46.84
CA SER A 9 10.79 18.45 46.56
C SER A 9 9.88 18.76 45.37
N LEU A 10 9.42 20.01 45.26
CA LEU A 10 8.60 20.45 44.12
C LEU A 10 9.41 20.44 42.82
N TRP A 11 10.67 20.90 42.86
CA TRP A 11 11.58 20.82 41.71
C TRP A 11 11.86 19.37 41.27
N LEU A 12 12.02 18.45 42.22
CA LEU A 12 12.20 17.03 41.91
C LEU A 12 10.94 16.42 41.25
N ALA A 13 9.75 16.80 41.72
CA ALA A 13 8.49 16.35 41.14
C ALA A 13 8.29 16.89 39.72
N ILE A 14 8.59 18.18 39.48
CA ILE A 14 8.52 18.80 38.15
C ILE A 14 9.51 18.12 37.18
N LEU A 15 10.75 17.88 37.62
CA LEU A 15 11.76 17.22 36.80
C LEU A 15 11.35 15.79 36.43
N GLY A 16 10.78 15.04 37.39
CA GLY A 16 10.24 13.70 37.15
C GLY A 16 9.09 13.71 36.13
N LEU A 17 8.19 14.70 36.22
CA LEU A 17 7.06 14.84 35.29
C LEU A 17 7.53 15.16 33.86
N ILE A 18 8.58 15.98 33.70
CA ILE A 18 9.16 16.31 32.40
C ILE A 18 9.77 15.05 31.77
N ILE A 19 10.58 14.29 32.52
CA ILE A 19 11.22 13.07 32.03
C ILE A 19 10.14 12.05 31.60
N LEU A 20 9.09 11.87 32.40
CA LEU A 20 8.00 10.95 32.07
C LEU A 20 7.30 11.33 30.76
N ASN A 21 7.00 12.61 30.55
CA ASN A 21 6.39 13.08 29.30
C ASN A 21 7.32 12.88 28.09
N ILE A 22 8.61 13.15 28.24
CA ILE A 22 9.60 12.91 27.17
C ILE A 22 9.72 11.41 26.85
N SER A 23 9.69 10.54 27.87
CA SER A 23 9.70 9.09 27.67
C SER A 23 8.45 8.60 26.93
N VAL A 24 7.26 9.11 27.24
CA VAL A 24 6.02 8.77 26.52
C VAL A 24 6.08 9.27 25.08
N LEU A 25 6.53 10.51 24.84
CA LEU A 25 6.70 11.06 23.49
C LEU A 25 7.74 10.28 22.68
N GLY A 26 8.84 9.87 23.32
CA GLY A 26 9.86 9.02 22.70
C GLY A 26 9.31 7.64 22.34
N TRP A 27 8.54 7.01 23.23
CA TRP A 27 7.93 5.70 22.98
C TRP A 27 6.89 5.75 21.86
N VAL A 28 6.00 6.76 21.86
CA VAL A 28 5.01 6.96 20.79
C VAL A 28 5.69 7.33 19.46
N GLY A 29 6.73 8.16 19.49
CA GLY A 29 7.47 8.59 18.30
C GLY A 29 8.29 7.47 17.65
N PHE A 30 8.84 6.54 18.43
CA PHE A 30 9.59 5.38 17.91
C PHE A 30 8.72 4.15 17.63
N GLY A 31 7.56 4.01 18.28
CA GLY A 31 6.62 2.89 18.07
C GLY A 31 5.86 2.94 16.74
N ASN A 32 5.75 4.11 16.10
CA ASN A 32 4.88 4.31 14.95
C ASN A 32 5.55 4.08 13.57
N LYS A 33 6.78 3.54 13.50
CA LYS A 33 7.37 3.07 12.23
C LYS A 33 7.03 1.62 11.87
N LEU A 34 6.10 1.01 12.59
CA LEU A 34 5.53 -0.32 12.28
C LEU A 34 4.03 -0.20 11.99
N GLY A 35 3.66 0.76 11.16
CA GLY A 35 2.36 0.79 10.50
C GLY A 35 2.33 -0.14 9.27
N HIS A 36 2.82 -1.38 9.39
CA HIS A 36 2.43 -2.39 8.41
C HIS A 36 1.00 -2.78 8.76
N GLN A 37 0.04 -2.25 8.01
CA GLN A 37 -1.30 -2.82 8.05
C GLN A 37 -1.17 -4.32 7.74
N PRO A 38 -1.74 -5.23 8.54
CA PRO A 38 -1.58 -6.68 8.36
C PRO A 38 -2.03 -7.20 6.98
N ASN A 39 -2.70 -6.35 6.19
CA ASN A 39 -3.28 -6.67 4.90
C ASN A 39 -2.68 -5.85 3.74
N GLU A 40 -1.68 -5.00 3.98
CA GLU A 40 -0.96 -4.37 2.87
C GLU A 40 -0.06 -5.41 2.21
N PRO A 41 -0.14 -5.60 0.88
CA PRO A 41 0.83 -6.42 0.20
C PRO A 41 2.21 -5.82 0.46
N PRO A 42 3.21 -6.66 0.79
CA PRO A 42 4.54 -6.17 1.08
C PRO A 42 5.04 -5.30 -0.08
N PRO A 43 5.83 -4.26 0.23
CA PRO A 43 6.54 -3.50 -0.79
C PRO A 43 7.16 -4.45 -1.81
N PRO A 44 7.06 -4.16 -3.12
CA PRO A 44 7.62 -5.04 -4.16
C PRO A 44 9.07 -5.45 -3.91
N ASP A 45 9.83 -4.59 -3.22
CA ASP A 45 11.24 -4.78 -2.88
C ASP A 45 11.48 -5.78 -1.73
N GLU A 46 10.41 -6.28 -1.08
CA GLU A 46 10.51 -7.36 -0.08
C GLU A 46 10.42 -8.77 -0.68
N ILE A 47 9.93 -8.91 -1.93
CA ILE A 47 9.79 -10.23 -2.57
C ILE A 47 11.13 -10.97 -2.64
N PRO A 48 12.26 -10.35 -3.05
CA PRO A 48 13.55 -11.03 -3.07
C PRO A 48 14.01 -11.47 -1.68
N LYS A 49 13.71 -10.67 -0.64
CA LYS A 49 14.06 -10.99 0.76
C LYS A 49 13.26 -12.18 1.27
N ARG A 50 11.95 -12.19 1.03
CA ARG A 50 11.03 -13.26 1.47
C ARG A 50 11.35 -14.60 0.81
N LEU A 51 11.77 -14.57 -0.46
CA LEU A 51 12.17 -15.77 -1.20
C LEU A 51 13.63 -16.15 -0.98
N GLY A 52 14.43 -15.34 -0.28
CA GLY A 52 15.86 -15.59 -0.12
C GLY A 52 16.57 -15.70 -1.46
N PHE A 53 16.31 -14.75 -2.37
CA PHE A 53 16.98 -14.70 -3.67
C PHE A 53 18.48 -14.46 -3.52
N ASP A 54 19.26 -15.17 -4.33
CA ASP A 54 20.68 -14.89 -4.51
C ASP A 54 20.90 -13.64 -5.38
N GLU A 55 22.15 -13.18 -5.49
CA GLU A 55 22.49 -11.97 -6.24
C GLU A 55 22.04 -12.02 -7.71
N SER A 56 22.15 -13.18 -8.36
CA SER A 56 21.74 -13.35 -9.75
C SER A 56 20.23 -13.27 -9.91
N GLN A 57 19.48 -13.85 -8.96
CA GLN A 57 18.03 -13.80 -8.92
C GLN A 57 17.51 -12.40 -8.60
N VAL A 58 18.18 -11.66 -7.72
CA VAL A 58 17.86 -10.25 -7.41
C VAL A 58 17.98 -9.38 -8.67
N LEU A 59 19.09 -9.51 -9.41
CA LEU A 59 19.29 -8.76 -10.67
C LEU A 59 18.22 -9.10 -11.71
N ALA A 60 17.89 -10.38 -11.87
CA ALA A 60 16.84 -10.82 -12.77
C ALA A 60 15.45 -10.29 -12.34
N PHE A 61 15.17 -10.30 -11.04
CA PHE A 61 13.93 -9.77 -10.47
C PHE A 61 13.77 -8.27 -10.74
N GLU A 62 14.81 -7.46 -10.54
CA GLU A 62 14.78 -6.02 -10.81
C GLU A 62 14.44 -5.73 -12.28
N ASN A 63 15.02 -6.49 -13.21
CA ASN A 63 14.68 -6.36 -14.63
C ASN A 63 13.20 -6.73 -14.90
N ILE A 64 12.73 -7.86 -14.37
CA ILE A 64 11.34 -8.30 -14.50
C ILE A 64 10.37 -7.26 -13.91
N LYS A 65 10.70 -6.68 -12.75
CA LYS A 65 9.93 -5.62 -12.08
C LYS A 65 9.85 -4.37 -12.95
N ASN A 66 10.98 -3.90 -13.46
CA ASN A 66 11.04 -2.68 -14.27
C ASN A 66 10.24 -2.83 -15.57
N ILE A 67 10.37 -3.98 -16.26
CA ILE A 67 9.61 -4.27 -17.47
C ILE A 67 8.11 -4.29 -17.18
N HIS A 68 7.68 -4.97 -16.11
CA HIS A 68 6.27 -5.00 -15.74
C HIS A 68 5.75 -3.60 -15.43
N PHE A 69 6.48 -2.82 -14.62
CA PHE A 69 6.09 -1.46 -14.25
C PHE A 69 5.90 -0.57 -15.47
N GLN A 70 6.83 -0.59 -16.43
CA GLN A 70 6.73 0.19 -17.67
C GLN A 70 5.49 -0.17 -18.50
N ARG A 71 5.09 -1.46 -18.51
CA ARG A 71 3.92 -1.93 -19.24
C ARG A 71 2.60 -1.59 -18.54
N VAL A 72 2.50 -1.82 -17.23
CA VAL A 72 1.22 -1.68 -16.51
C VAL A 72 0.93 -0.27 -16.04
N LYS A 73 1.93 0.58 -15.83
CA LYS A 73 1.71 1.97 -15.43
C LYS A 73 0.73 2.71 -16.37
N PRO A 74 0.95 2.78 -17.69
CA PRO A 74 0.03 3.48 -18.59
C PRO A 74 -1.37 2.86 -18.61
N ILE A 75 -1.47 1.53 -18.52
CA ILE A 75 -2.75 0.81 -18.46
C ILE A 75 -3.54 1.21 -17.21
N ARG A 76 -2.89 1.20 -16.04
CA ARG A 76 -3.53 1.58 -14.76
C ARG A 76 -3.93 3.06 -14.73
N ASP A 77 -3.08 3.93 -15.27
CA ASP A 77 -3.39 5.35 -15.42
C ASP A 77 -4.63 5.53 -16.32
N HIS A 78 -4.71 4.79 -17.43
CA HIS A 78 -5.86 4.82 -18.33
C HIS A 78 -7.14 4.30 -17.65
N ILE A 79 -7.08 3.15 -16.96
CA ILE A 79 -8.19 2.62 -16.16
C ILE A 79 -8.70 3.66 -15.16
N LYS A 80 -7.81 4.36 -14.46
CA LYS A 80 -8.17 5.39 -13.49
C LYS A 80 -8.90 6.55 -14.15
N ILE A 81 -8.42 7.02 -15.30
CA ILE A 81 -9.06 8.10 -16.08
C ILE A 81 -10.44 7.65 -16.55
N MET A 82 -10.56 6.44 -17.11
CA MET A 82 -11.83 5.89 -17.60
C MET A 82 -12.87 5.74 -16.49
N LYS A 83 -12.47 5.22 -15.32
CA LYS A 83 -13.34 5.15 -14.14
C LYS A 83 -13.80 6.53 -13.68
N SER A 84 -12.90 7.51 -13.66
CA SER A 84 -13.24 8.88 -13.26
C SER A 84 -14.26 9.50 -14.20
N LYS A 85 -14.08 9.35 -15.52
CA LYS A 85 -15.05 9.80 -16.54
C LYS A 85 -16.41 9.13 -16.38
N LEU A 86 -16.43 7.82 -16.14
CA LEU A 86 -17.68 7.07 -15.91
C LEU A 86 -18.46 7.62 -14.71
N TRP A 87 -17.76 8.08 -13.67
CA TRP A 87 -18.40 8.69 -12.49
C TRP A 87 -18.80 10.15 -12.70
N GLU A 88 -18.10 10.88 -13.56
CA GLU A 88 -18.54 12.22 -13.98
C GLU A 88 -19.85 12.16 -14.77
N ASP A 89 -20.04 11.11 -15.59
CA ASP A 89 -21.25 10.90 -16.39
C ASP A 89 -22.53 10.70 -15.54
N VAL A 90 -22.41 10.37 -14.25
CA VAL A 90 -23.53 10.27 -13.31
C VAL A 90 -24.23 11.61 -13.10
N LYS A 91 -23.54 12.73 -13.36
CA LYS A 91 -24.10 14.09 -13.22
C LYS A 91 -25.00 14.50 -14.39
N ASN A 92 -25.09 13.67 -15.44
CA ASN A 92 -25.92 13.95 -16.60
C ASN A 92 -27.35 13.48 -16.34
N ASP A 93 -28.33 14.39 -16.47
CA ASP A 93 -29.75 14.09 -16.22
C ASP A 93 -30.40 13.14 -17.25
N ALA A 94 -29.74 12.90 -18.39
CA ALA A 94 -30.19 11.99 -19.45
C ALA A 94 -29.00 11.24 -20.07
N PRO A 95 -28.40 10.25 -19.35
CA PRO A 95 -27.25 9.52 -19.86
C PRO A 95 -27.65 8.63 -21.05
N ASN A 96 -26.80 8.58 -22.08
CA ASN A 96 -26.99 7.68 -23.21
C ASN A 96 -26.46 6.28 -22.84
N ASP A 97 -27.38 5.34 -22.60
CA ASP A 97 -27.08 3.95 -22.23
C ASP A 97 -26.16 3.23 -23.21
N SER A 98 -26.27 3.49 -24.52
CA SER A 98 -25.41 2.89 -25.53
C SER A 98 -23.96 3.36 -25.40
N THR A 99 -23.76 4.65 -25.14
CA THR A 99 -22.42 5.24 -24.91
C THR A 99 -21.80 4.71 -23.62
N MET A 100 -22.58 4.60 -22.54
CA MET A 100 -22.08 4.06 -21.27
C MET A 100 -21.66 2.61 -21.40
N LYS A 101 -22.46 1.76 -22.06
CA LYS A 101 -22.10 0.36 -22.32
C LYS A 101 -20.81 0.23 -23.12
N ALA A 102 -20.61 1.08 -24.12
CA ALA A 102 -19.37 1.10 -24.89
C ALA A 102 -18.16 1.50 -24.02
N GLN A 103 -18.27 2.56 -23.20
CA GLN A 103 -17.20 2.98 -22.28
C GLN A 103 -16.86 1.88 -21.27
N VAL A 104 -17.87 1.23 -20.67
CA VAL A 104 -17.69 0.11 -19.74
C VAL A 104 -17.04 -1.09 -20.41
N SER A 105 -17.39 -1.38 -21.67
CA SER A 105 -16.76 -2.45 -22.45
C SER A 105 -15.26 -2.18 -22.67
N VAL A 106 -14.89 -0.96 -23.05
CA VAL A 106 -13.48 -0.58 -23.21
C VAL A 106 -12.73 -0.66 -21.87
N LEU A 107 -13.37 -0.22 -20.77
CA LEU A 107 -12.78 -0.33 -19.43
C LEU A 107 -12.54 -1.79 -19.04
N GLY A 108 -13.50 -2.67 -19.37
CA GLY A 108 -13.36 -4.12 -19.15
C GLY A 108 -12.17 -4.71 -19.90
N ASN A 109 -11.92 -4.27 -21.13
CA ASN A 109 -10.75 -4.68 -21.91
C ASN A 109 -9.44 -4.23 -21.24
N GLU A 110 -9.34 -2.97 -20.81
CA GLU A 110 -8.14 -2.47 -20.12
C GLU A 110 -7.85 -3.23 -18.82
N ILE A 111 -8.89 -3.54 -18.04
CA ILE A 111 -8.77 -4.36 -16.83
C ILE A 111 -8.24 -5.76 -17.19
N GLN A 112 -8.80 -6.40 -18.24
CA GLN A 112 -8.33 -7.70 -18.70
C GLN A 112 -6.84 -7.69 -19.08
N ILE A 113 -6.39 -6.66 -19.80
CA ILE A 113 -4.98 -6.51 -20.18
C ILE A 113 -4.09 -6.35 -18.93
N ASN A 114 -4.51 -5.54 -17.95
CA ASN A 114 -3.77 -5.37 -16.69
C ASN A 114 -3.65 -6.69 -15.90
N GLU A 115 -4.72 -7.47 -15.81
CA GLU A 115 -4.69 -8.79 -15.14
C GLU A 115 -3.75 -9.76 -15.86
N TYR A 116 -3.79 -9.78 -17.19
CA TYR A 116 -2.92 -10.63 -17.99
C TYR A 116 -1.43 -10.28 -17.83
N GLU A 117 -1.07 -8.99 -17.84
CA GLU A 117 0.32 -8.57 -17.59
C GLU A 117 0.75 -8.83 -16.14
N THR A 118 -0.18 -8.79 -15.18
CA THR A 118 0.09 -9.18 -13.78
C THR A 118 0.36 -10.67 -13.66
N PHE A 119 -0.44 -11.51 -14.33
CA PHE A 119 -0.21 -12.96 -14.39
C PHE A 119 1.16 -13.29 -15.00
N LYS A 120 1.53 -12.66 -16.12
CA LYS A 120 2.85 -12.84 -16.74
C LYS A 120 3.98 -12.48 -15.80
N HIS A 121 3.86 -11.36 -15.10
CA HIS A 121 4.87 -10.92 -14.14
C HIS A 121 5.09 -11.96 -13.04
N LEU A 122 4.02 -12.52 -12.46
CA LEU A 122 4.12 -13.60 -11.49
C LEU A 122 4.76 -14.86 -12.09
N GLN A 123 4.41 -15.20 -13.33
CA GLN A 123 5.01 -16.33 -14.04
C GLN A 123 6.52 -16.13 -14.22
N ASP A 124 6.96 -14.93 -14.60
CA ASP A 124 8.37 -14.61 -14.83
C ASP A 124 9.18 -14.62 -13.53
N ILE A 125 8.62 -14.10 -12.42
CA ILE A 125 9.24 -14.22 -11.09
C ILE A 125 9.37 -15.70 -10.72
N ARG A 126 8.31 -16.50 -10.92
CA ARG A 126 8.34 -17.92 -10.58
C ARG A 126 9.37 -18.72 -11.38
N LYS A 127 9.71 -18.29 -12.61
CA LYS A 127 10.73 -18.95 -13.47
C LYS A 127 12.13 -18.84 -12.89
N ILE A 128 12.47 -17.71 -12.26
CA ILE A 128 13.79 -17.50 -11.66
C ILE A 128 13.94 -18.21 -10.31
N CYS A 129 12.83 -18.64 -9.68
CA CYS A 129 12.84 -19.39 -8.44
C CYS A 129 13.36 -20.83 -8.60
N ASN A 130 14.14 -21.29 -7.63
CA ASN A 130 14.51 -22.69 -7.45
C ASN A 130 13.34 -23.51 -6.84
N PRO A 131 13.46 -24.85 -6.71
CA PRO A 131 12.36 -25.69 -6.22
C PRO A 131 11.86 -25.36 -4.80
N SER A 132 12.72 -24.95 -3.86
CA SER A 132 12.28 -24.59 -2.51
C SER A 132 11.60 -23.22 -2.50
N GLN A 133 12.15 -22.26 -3.24
CA GLN A 133 11.58 -20.92 -3.41
C GLN A 133 10.21 -20.96 -4.10
N LYS A 134 10.00 -21.86 -5.06
CA LYS A 134 8.69 -22.03 -5.72
C LYS A 134 7.58 -22.37 -4.72
N LYS A 135 7.86 -23.19 -3.70
CA LYS A 135 6.88 -23.52 -2.65
C LYS A 135 6.49 -22.27 -1.83
N VAL A 136 7.47 -21.46 -1.45
CA VAL A 136 7.24 -20.19 -0.73
C VAL A 136 6.50 -19.21 -1.63
N PHE A 137 6.89 -19.10 -2.90
CA PHE A 137 6.21 -18.25 -3.87
C PHE A 137 4.73 -18.59 -4.03
N ASP A 138 4.42 -19.87 -4.24
CA ASP A 138 3.05 -20.35 -4.46
C ASP A 138 2.18 -20.16 -3.20
N ASN A 139 2.74 -20.37 -2.00
CA ASN A 139 1.98 -20.33 -0.74
C ASN A 139 1.90 -18.96 -0.08
N GLU A 140 2.91 -18.11 -0.26
CA GLU A 140 3.02 -16.83 0.45
C GLU A 140 2.96 -15.63 -0.49
N ILE A 141 3.59 -15.70 -1.67
CA ILE A 141 3.67 -14.56 -2.58
C ILE A 141 2.41 -14.41 -3.41
N VAL A 142 1.94 -15.46 -4.07
CA VAL A 142 0.74 -15.42 -4.93
C VAL A 142 -0.51 -14.91 -4.18
N PRO A 143 -0.82 -15.36 -2.95
CA PRO A 143 -2.00 -14.87 -2.22
C PRO A 143 -2.01 -13.37 -1.94
N LEU A 144 -0.84 -12.73 -1.86
CA LEU A 144 -0.74 -11.27 -1.64
C LEU A 144 -1.23 -10.47 -2.85
N PHE A 145 -1.20 -11.05 -4.05
CA PHE A 145 -1.74 -10.43 -5.26
C PHE A 145 -3.25 -10.61 -5.37
N ASN A 146 -3.81 -11.70 -4.82
CA ASN A 146 -5.25 -11.94 -4.79
C ASN A 146 -5.98 -11.10 -3.74
N LYS A 147 -5.31 -10.69 -2.66
CA LYS A 147 -5.89 -9.82 -1.61
C LYS A 147 -6.03 -8.35 -2.00
N ARG A 148 -5.64 -7.97 -3.23
CA ARG A 148 -5.77 -6.61 -3.76
C ARG A 148 -7.21 -6.27 -4.16
N GLU A 149 -8.18 -6.54 -3.31
CA GLU A 149 -9.36 -5.68 -3.31
C GLU A 149 -8.96 -4.39 -2.57
N PRO A 150 -9.10 -3.21 -3.19
CA PRO A 150 -8.91 -1.98 -2.45
C PRO A 150 -10.01 -1.92 -1.38
N GLN A 151 -9.66 -2.23 -0.13
CA GLN A 151 -10.29 -1.55 0.98
C GLN A 151 -9.99 -0.08 0.76
N HIS A 152 -10.99 0.64 0.27
CA HIS A 152 -10.98 2.08 0.25
C HIS A 152 -10.64 2.49 1.69
N PRO A 153 -9.48 3.12 1.97
CA PRO A 153 -9.38 3.87 3.20
C PRO A 153 -10.48 4.91 3.04
N GLN A 154 -11.55 4.79 3.83
CA GLN A 154 -12.42 5.93 4.05
C GLN A 154 -11.47 7.03 4.50
N ARG A 155 -11.22 8.01 3.62
CA ARG A 155 -10.55 9.24 3.99
C ARG A 155 -11.29 9.73 5.24
N GLU A 156 -10.66 9.64 6.40
CA GLU A 156 -11.11 10.29 7.63
C GLU A 156 -11.05 11.83 7.52
N GLU A 157 -10.79 12.35 6.32
CA GLU A 157 -10.66 13.76 5.97
C GLU A 157 -12.01 14.51 5.86
N ASN A 158 -13.16 13.86 6.04
CA ASN A 158 -14.49 14.50 5.88
C ASN A 158 -15.35 14.57 7.16
N ARG A 159 -14.78 14.37 8.36
CA ARG A 159 -15.52 14.51 9.64
C ARG A 159 -15.41 15.90 10.28
N GLU A 160 -14.42 16.72 9.92
CA GLU A 160 -14.29 18.08 10.50
C GLU A 160 -15.03 19.17 9.69
N ASP A 161 -15.17 19.01 8.37
CA ASP A 161 -15.85 20.01 7.53
C ASP A 161 -17.38 19.95 7.58
N ARG A 162 -17.96 18.96 8.26
CA ARG A 162 -19.42 18.86 8.46
C ARG A 162 -19.91 19.46 9.77
N LYS A 163 -19.02 20.16 10.50
CA LYS A 163 -19.31 20.85 11.76
C LYS A 163 -19.01 22.35 11.72
N ARG A 164 -18.86 22.95 10.55
CA ARG A 164 -18.77 24.41 10.37
C ARG A 164 -19.90 24.91 9.49
#